data_AF-G4T7F2-F1
#
_entry.id   AF-G4T7F2-F1
#
_cell.length_a   1.000
_cell.length_b   1.000
_cell.length_c   1.000
_cell.angle_alpha   90.00
_cell.angle_beta   90.00
_cell.angle_gamma   90.00
#
_symmetry.space_group_name_H-M   'P 1'
#
loop_
_entity.id
_entity.type
_entity.pdbx_description
1 polymer ?
#
loop_
_entity_poly.entity_id
_entity_poly.type
_entity_poly.pdbx_seq_one_letter_code
_entity_poly.pdbx_strand_id
1 'polypeptide(L)'
;MTHPKLYLAPLQFATLDTDQLEHVFSFMDQTAVDRARRFYHQDDAWRFLIGRMLRIVMLGDIGRDRGLTVPNLEFSQTPAGKPYIVAPQSLSSVGFNVSHDGAVVLMGILETRGSSGASAIGVDIMKAEIPVNDDLLSFIASIESTLTRSESRHLRQLAAAESTRSQATKHLFQLWTLKEAYVKATRSRHHL
;
A
#
# COMPACT_ATOMS: atom_id res chain seq x y z
N MET A 1 -3.50 -8.29 -22.62
CA MET A 1 -3.16 -8.14 -21.19
C MET A 1 -3.45 -6.71 -20.80
N THR A 2 -4.21 -6.50 -19.74
CA THR A 2 -4.38 -5.19 -19.11
C THR A 2 -3.18 -4.98 -18.19
N HIS A 3 -2.39 -3.93 -18.45
CA HIS A 3 -1.25 -3.59 -17.61
C HIS A 3 -1.75 -3.08 -16.25
N PRO A 4 -1.02 -3.34 -15.15
CA PRO A 4 -1.35 -2.75 -13.87
C PRO A 4 -1.28 -1.22 -13.95
N LYS A 5 -2.27 -0.53 -13.39
CA LYS A 5 -2.24 0.93 -13.21
C LYS A 5 -1.76 1.25 -11.79
N LEU A 6 -0.87 2.24 -11.66
CA LEU A 6 -0.38 2.73 -10.36
C LEU A 6 -0.80 4.18 -10.16
N TYR A 7 -1.33 4.49 -8.98
CA TYR A 7 -1.64 5.83 -8.52
C TYR A 7 -0.70 6.15 -7.36
N LEU A 8 0.00 7.26 -7.48
CA LEU A 8 0.92 7.75 -6.46
C LEU A 8 0.37 9.08 -5.96
N ALA A 9 0.08 9.17 -4.66
CA ALA A 9 -0.32 10.39 -3.99
C ALA A 9 0.82 10.84 -3.07
N PRO A 10 1.66 11.81 -3.49
CA PRO A 10 2.54 12.48 -2.56
C PRO A 10 1.68 13.29 -1.57
N LEU A 11 2.04 13.17 -0.29
CA LEU A 11 1.38 13.85 0.80
C LEU A 11 2.17 15.10 1.16
N GLN A 12 1.46 16.20 1.28
CA GLN A 12 1.90 17.32 2.10
C GLN A 12 1.07 17.20 3.38
N PHE A 13 1.74 16.92 4.50
CA PHE A 13 1.08 16.91 5.81
C PHE A 13 0.75 18.34 6.21
N ALA A 14 -0.24 18.90 5.54
CA ALA A 14 -0.88 20.13 5.93
C ALA A 14 -1.90 19.80 7.03
N THR A 15 -2.03 20.70 8.00
CA THR A 15 -3.19 20.69 8.89
C THR A 15 -4.41 21.13 8.10
N LEU A 16 -5.40 20.25 7.92
CA LEU A 16 -6.72 20.72 7.51
C LEU A 16 -7.35 21.49 8.66
N ASP A 17 -8.06 22.55 8.32
CA ASP A 17 -9.05 23.10 9.22
C ASP A 17 -10.22 22.12 9.40
N THR A 18 -11.10 22.43 10.36
CA THR A 18 -12.24 21.58 10.69
C THR A 18 -13.18 21.38 9.50
N ASP A 19 -13.41 22.42 8.69
CA ASP A 19 -14.35 22.38 7.57
C ASP A 19 -13.84 21.48 6.44
N GLN A 20 -12.55 21.58 6.12
CA GLN A 20 -11.91 20.72 5.14
C GLN A 20 -11.90 19.26 5.60
N LEU A 21 -11.68 19.00 6.90
CA LEU A 21 -11.69 17.64 7.44
C LEU A 21 -13.09 17.03 7.40
N GLU A 22 -14.12 17.79 7.78
CA GLU A 22 -15.52 17.35 7.68
C GLU A 22 -15.93 17.14 6.22
N HIS A 23 -15.42 17.96 5.28
CA HIS A 23 -15.61 17.71 3.86
C HIS A 23 -14.99 16.38 3.41
N VAL A 24 -13.78 16.04 3.85
CA VAL A 24 -13.17 14.73 3.57
C VAL A 24 -14.01 13.60 4.19
N PHE A 25 -14.49 13.76 5.41
CA PHE A 25 -15.35 12.77 6.08
C PHE A 25 -16.69 12.57 5.38
N SER A 26 -17.21 13.59 4.69
CA SER A 26 -18.44 13.45 3.91
C SER A 26 -18.37 12.41 2.78
N PHE A 27 -17.16 12.05 2.33
CA PHE A 27 -16.94 10.99 1.33
C PHE A 27 -16.74 9.59 1.93
N MET A 28 -16.88 9.45 3.26
CA MET A 28 -16.47 8.26 4.00
C MET A 28 -17.65 7.68 4.80
N ASP A 29 -17.65 6.36 4.99
CA ASP A 29 -18.57 5.72 5.94
C ASP A 29 -18.19 6.04 7.39
N GLN A 30 -19.15 5.93 8.33
CA GLN A 30 -18.90 6.25 9.75
C GLN A 30 -17.77 5.40 10.35
N THR A 31 -17.61 4.15 9.93
CA THR A 31 -16.55 3.26 10.42
C THR A 31 -15.16 3.78 10.02
N ALA A 32 -15.04 4.37 8.83
CA ALA A 32 -13.85 5.03 8.34
C ALA A 32 -13.52 6.28 9.15
N VAL A 33 -14.53 7.13 9.39
CA VAL A 33 -14.40 8.35 10.18
C VAL A 33 -13.93 8.03 11.59
N ASP A 34 -14.58 7.06 12.25
CA ASP A 34 -14.22 6.63 13.59
C ASP A 34 -12.80 6.04 13.64
N ARG A 35 -12.41 5.28 12.61
CA ARG A 35 -11.04 4.76 12.50
C ARG A 35 -10.02 5.88 12.30
N ALA A 36 -10.32 6.86 11.45
CA ALA A 36 -9.45 8.00 11.22
C ALA A 36 -9.21 8.80 12.51
N ARG A 37 -10.26 9.00 13.32
CA ARG A 37 -10.20 9.70 14.61
C ARG A 37 -9.42 8.95 15.70
N ARG A 38 -9.20 7.63 15.56
CA ARG A 38 -8.46 6.81 16.54
C ARG A 38 -6.96 6.78 16.32
N PHE A 39 -6.44 7.28 15.20
CA PHE A 39 -4.99 7.32 15.00
C PHE A 39 -4.35 8.30 15.98
N TYR A 40 -3.27 7.86 16.62
CA TYR A 40 -2.49 8.70 17.53
C TYR A 40 -1.72 9.77 16.76
N HIS A 41 -1.15 9.41 15.61
CA HIS A 41 -0.45 10.35 14.72
C HIS A 41 -1.37 10.81 13.59
N GLN A 42 -1.45 12.12 13.39
CA GLN A 42 -2.25 12.72 12.33
C GLN A 42 -1.79 12.25 10.93
N ASP A 43 -0.49 12.06 10.74
CA ASP A 43 0.09 11.55 9.48
C ASP A 43 -0.45 10.16 9.11
N ASP A 44 -0.73 9.30 10.10
CA ASP A 44 -1.30 7.98 9.85
C ASP A 44 -2.78 8.06 9.49
N ALA A 45 -3.53 8.95 10.14
CA ALA A 45 -4.89 9.28 9.73
C ALA A 45 -4.92 9.76 8.28
N TRP A 46 -3.95 10.60 7.90
CA TRP A 46 -3.82 11.13 6.56
C TRP A 46 -3.55 10.07 5.49
N ARG A 47 -2.54 9.23 5.71
CA ARG A 47 -2.23 8.10 4.82
C ARG A 47 -3.45 7.20 4.66
N PHE A 48 -4.17 6.93 5.74
CA PHE A 48 -5.40 6.15 5.73
C PHE A 48 -6.52 6.81 4.89
N LEU A 49 -6.83 8.09 5.13
CA LEU A 49 -7.88 8.82 4.41
C LEU A 49 -7.57 8.95 2.93
N ILE A 50 -6.34 9.30 2.57
CA ILE A 50 -5.90 9.42 1.17
C ILE A 50 -5.96 8.06 0.47
N GLY A 51 -5.49 6.99 1.13
CA GLY A 51 -5.63 5.64 0.61
C GLY A 51 -7.08 5.25 0.34
N ARG A 52 -8.03 5.76 1.13
CA ARG A 52 -9.46 5.55 0.92
C ARG A 52 -10.03 6.37 -0.23
N MET A 53 -9.65 7.65 -0.34
CA MET A 53 -10.06 8.52 -1.45
C MET A 53 -9.51 8.06 -2.79
N LEU A 54 -8.28 7.54 -2.83
CA LEU A 54 -7.69 6.98 -4.05
C LEU A 54 -8.55 5.86 -4.66
N ARG A 55 -9.32 5.13 -3.84
CA ARG A 55 -10.24 4.10 -4.36
C ARG A 55 -11.37 4.74 -5.16
N ILE A 56 -11.90 5.86 -4.72
CA ILE A 56 -12.95 6.62 -5.40
C ILE A 56 -12.40 7.17 -6.72
N VAL A 57 -11.18 7.75 -6.70
CA VAL A 57 -10.50 8.25 -7.91
C VAL A 57 -10.27 7.13 -8.93
N MET A 58 -9.73 6.00 -8.48
CA MET A 58 -9.56 4.78 -9.26
C MET A 58 -10.87 4.38 -9.96
N LEU A 59 -11.98 4.38 -9.22
CA LEU A 59 -13.26 3.91 -9.72
C LEU A 59 -13.88 4.90 -10.70
N GLY A 60 -13.68 6.20 -10.48
CA GLY A 60 -14.00 7.22 -11.47
C GLY A 60 -13.22 7.02 -12.78
N ASP A 61 -11.95 6.63 -12.69
CA ASP A 61 -11.12 6.34 -13.87
C ASP A 61 -11.60 5.10 -14.62
N ILE A 62 -11.81 3.99 -13.91
CA ILE A 62 -12.34 2.75 -14.50
C ILE A 62 -13.75 2.97 -15.06
N GLY A 63 -14.58 3.75 -14.37
CA GLY A 63 -15.92 4.10 -14.79
C GLY A 63 -15.92 4.87 -16.10
N ARG A 64 -15.11 5.93 -16.21
CA ARG A 64 -14.92 6.69 -17.45
C ARG A 64 -14.44 5.81 -18.60
N ASP A 65 -13.43 4.97 -18.37
CA ASP A 65 -12.88 4.07 -19.38
C ASP A 65 -13.94 3.08 -19.92
N ARG A 66 -14.95 2.77 -19.13
CA ARG A 66 -16.03 1.82 -19.47
C ARG A 66 -17.36 2.50 -19.83
N GLY A 67 -17.43 3.83 -19.81
CA GLY A 67 -18.70 4.56 -19.94
C GLY A 67 -19.71 4.23 -18.83
N LEU A 68 -19.24 3.79 -17.66
CA LEU A 68 -20.07 3.48 -16.51
C LEU A 68 -20.13 4.69 -15.58
N THR A 69 -21.36 5.12 -15.28
CA THR A 69 -21.60 5.80 -14.01
C THR A 69 -21.51 4.73 -12.93
N VAL A 70 -20.74 4.98 -11.87
CA VAL A 70 -20.53 4.00 -10.79
C VAL A 70 -21.30 4.44 -9.53
N PRO A 71 -22.65 4.50 -9.57
CA PRO A 71 -23.42 4.76 -8.36
C PRO A 71 -23.32 3.54 -7.44
N ASN A 72 -23.30 3.77 -6.13
CA ASN A 72 -23.36 2.75 -5.08
C ASN A 72 -22.15 1.79 -5.06
N LEU A 73 -21.03 2.34 -4.56
CA LEU A 73 -19.81 1.59 -4.34
C LEU A 73 -19.81 0.93 -2.98
N GLU A 74 -19.63 -0.38 -2.99
CA GLU A 74 -19.50 -1.16 -1.77
C GLU A 74 -18.17 -1.89 -1.75
N PHE A 75 -17.48 -1.76 -0.63
CA PHE A 75 -16.24 -2.48 -0.35
C PHE A 75 -16.44 -3.39 0.84
N SER A 76 -15.77 -4.54 0.80
CA SER A 76 -15.60 -5.39 1.95
C SER A 76 -14.13 -5.73 2.14
N GLN A 77 -13.80 -6.49 3.17
CA GLN A 77 -12.45 -6.94 3.47
C GLN A 77 -12.43 -8.45 3.63
N THR A 78 -11.35 -9.07 3.16
CA THR A 78 -11.09 -10.48 3.48
C THR A 78 -10.83 -10.63 4.98
N PRO A 79 -10.85 -11.86 5.53
CA PRO A 79 -10.45 -12.10 6.93
C PRO A 79 -9.04 -11.58 7.28
N ALA A 80 -8.15 -11.49 6.29
CA ALA A 80 -6.81 -10.92 6.44
C ALA A 80 -6.78 -9.37 6.31
N GLY A 81 -7.93 -8.72 6.19
CA GLY A 81 -8.07 -7.27 6.08
C GLY A 81 -7.86 -6.69 4.67
N LYS A 82 -7.70 -7.52 3.63
CA LYS A 82 -7.48 -7.03 2.26
C LYS A 82 -8.80 -6.52 1.67
N PRO A 83 -8.90 -5.25 1.25
CA PRO A 83 -10.14 -4.72 0.72
C PRO A 83 -10.43 -5.25 -0.70
N TYR A 84 -11.71 -5.40 -1.05
CA TYR A 84 -12.17 -5.77 -2.38
C TYR A 84 -13.52 -5.11 -2.70
N ILE A 85 -13.86 -4.99 -3.98
CA ILE A 85 -15.11 -4.40 -4.46
C ILE A 85 -16.21 -5.46 -4.41
N VAL A 86 -17.32 -5.13 -3.74
CA VAL A 86 -18.54 -5.95 -3.68
C VAL A 86 -19.52 -5.49 -4.76
N ALA A 87 -19.71 -4.17 -4.88
CA ALA A 87 -20.60 -3.56 -5.86
C ALA A 87 -19.95 -2.35 -6.56
N PRO A 88 -20.22 -2.15 -7.88
CA PRO A 88 -21.05 -3.01 -8.74
C PRO A 88 -20.33 -4.29 -9.19
N GLN A 89 -21.10 -5.35 -9.50
CA GLN A 89 -20.57 -6.66 -9.90
C GLN A 89 -19.70 -6.60 -11.17
N SER A 90 -19.93 -5.62 -12.05
CA SER A 90 -19.09 -5.35 -13.23
C SER A 90 -17.63 -5.01 -12.90
N LEU A 91 -17.36 -4.65 -11.65
CA LEU A 91 -16.02 -4.33 -11.14
C LEU A 91 -15.47 -5.43 -10.20
N SER A 92 -16.18 -6.55 -10.02
CA SER A 92 -15.76 -7.62 -9.10
C SER A 92 -14.44 -8.31 -9.48
N SER A 93 -14.03 -8.25 -10.75
CA SER A 93 -12.74 -8.76 -11.25
C SER A 93 -11.56 -7.81 -11.01
N VAL A 94 -11.83 -6.56 -10.63
CA VAL A 94 -10.81 -5.54 -10.38
C VAL A 94 -10.14 -5.83 -9.03
N GLY A 95 -8.87 -6.17 -9.09
CA GLY A 95 -7.99 -6.26 -7.93
C GLY A 95 -7.35 -4.90 -7.65
N PHE A 96 -7.27 -4.53 -6.38
CA PHE A 96 -6.47 -3.39 -5.97
C PHE A 96 -5.73 -3.65 -4.67
N ASN A 97 -4.66 -2.90 -4.44
CA ASN A 97 -3.92 -2.91 -3.19
C ASN A 97 -3.35 -1.52 -2.90
N VAL A 98 -3.18 -1.21 -1.62
CA VAL A 98 -2.67 0.08 -1.15
C VAL A 98 -1.48 -0.18 -0.24
N SER A 99 -0.43 0.61 -0.41
CA SER A 99 0.66 0.74 0.54
C SER A 99 0.97 2.21 0.78
N HIS A 100 1.58 2.53 1.90
CA HIS A 100 1.99 3.88 2.22
C HIS A 100 3.23 3.86 3.10
N ASP A 101 4.14 4.79 2.87
CA ASP A 101 5.27 5.03 3.75
C ASP A 101 5.78 6.47 3.56
N GLY A 102 6.33 7.05 4.62
CA GLY A 102 6.73 8.45 4.65
C GLY A 102 5.59 9.36 4.19
N ALA A 103 5.86 10.21 3.21
CA ALA A 103 4.91 11.16 2.65
C ALA A 103 4.25 10.66 1.37
N VAL A 104 4.03 9.35 1.20
CA VAL A 104 3.48 8.80 -0.04
C VAL A 104 2.46 7.70 0.22
N VAL A 105 1.35 7.73 -0.52
CA VAL A 105 0.40 6.62 -0.66
C VAL A 105 0.47 6.08 -2.09
N LEU A 106 0.67 4.78 -2.22
CA LEU A 106 0.68 4.05 -3.48
C LEU A 106 -0.56 3.15 -3.56
N MET A 107 -1.28 3.22 -4.67
CA MET A 107 -2.34 2.27 -5.01
C MET A 107 -2.04 1.59 -6.33
N GLY A 108 -2.11 0.27 -6.35
CA GLY A 108 -2.06 -0.52 -7.58
C GLY A 108 -3.41 -1.10 -7.92
N ILE A 109 -3.69 -1.18 -9.22
CA ILE A 109 -4.88 -1.80 -9.78
C ILE A 109 -4.46 -2.83 -10.82
N LEU A 110 -5.11 -3.99 -10.80
CA LEU A 110 -5.04 -4.96 -11.86
C LEU A 110 -6.45 -5.43 -12.23
N GLU A 111 -6.70 -5.49 -13.53
CA GLU A 111 -7.88 -6.15 -14.06
C GLU A 111 -7.44 -7.36 -14.89
N THR A 112 -8.02 -8.52 -14.61
CA THR A 112 -7.78 -9.76 -15.37
C THR A 112 -9.11 -10.22 -15.97
N ARG A 113 -9.21 -10.18 -17.30
CA ARG A 113 -10.41 -10.65 -18.02
C ARG A 113 -10.63 -12.14 -17.76
N GLY A 114 -11.88 -12.53 -17.55
CA GLY A 114 -12.27 -13.94 -17.39
C GLY A 114 -12.01 -14.55 -16.01
N SER A 115 -11.62 -13.77 -15.02
CA SER A 115 -11.48 -14.24 -13.63
C SER A 115 -12.83 -14.21 -12.90
N SER A 116 -13.12 -15.25 -12.10
CA SER A 116 -14.32 -15.36 -11.26
C SER A 116 -14.19 -14.62 -9.92
N GLY A 117 -13.26 -13.66 -9.82
CA GLY A 117 -13.02 -12.87 -8.62
C GLY A 117 -11.93 -11.82 -8.83
N ALA A 118 -11.72 -10.98 -7.82
CA ALA A 118 -10.78 -9.88 -7.90
C ALA A 118 -9.36 -10.35 -8.22
N SER A 119 -8.71 -9.67 -9.16
CA SER A 119 -7.35 -9.97 -9.58
C SER A 119 -6.35 -9.92 -8.41
N ALA A 120 -5.36 -10.82 -8.42
CA ALA A 120 -4.31 -10.82 -7.41
C ALA A 120 -3.28 -9.72 -7.72
N ILE A 121 -3.28 -8.67 -6.93
CA ILE A 121 -2.26 -7.61 -6.96
C ILE A 121 -1.79 -7.30 -5.55
N GLY A 122 -0.50 -7.04 -5.41
CA GLY A 122 0.12 -6.48 -4.23
C GLY A 122 1.08 -5.38 -4.67
N VAL A 123 1.07 -4.26 -3.96
CA VAL A 123 1.99 -3.15 -4.15
C VAL A 123 2.61 -2.82 -2.81
N ASP A 124 3.84 -2.32 -2.87
CA ASP A 124 4.50 -1.83 -1.69
C ASP A 124 5.36 -0.61 -1.99
N ILE A 125 5.53 0.23 -0.98
CA ILE A 125 6.39 1.40 -1.02
C ILE A 125 7.04 1.56 0.34
N MET A 126 8.35 1.77 0.34
CA MET A 126 9.12 1.99 1.55
C MET A 126 10.05 3.19 1.37
N LYS A 127 10.14 4.03 2.40
CA LYS A 127 11.16 5.07 2.52
C LYS A 127 12.49 4.37 2.80
N ALA A 128 13.44 4.51 1.89
CA ALA A 128 14.73 3.83 1.99
C ALA A 128 15.68 4.49 3.01
N GLU A 129 15.27 4.50 4.27
CA GLU A 129 15.96 5.17 5.38
C GLU A 129 15.95 4.27 6.62
N ILE A 130 17.11 4.10 7.23
CA ILE A 130 17.23 3.38 8.52
C ILE A 130 16.73 4.31 9.63
N PRO A 131 15.91 3.83 10.58
CA PRO A 131 15.46 4.63 11.71
C PRO A 131 16.62 5.30 12.44
N VAL A 132 16.41 6.53 12.93
CA VAL A 132 17.47 7.37 13.55
C VAL A 132 18.20 6.68 14.70
N ASN A 133 17.52 5.78 15.40
CA ASN A 133 18.06 5.07 16.57
C ASN A 133 18.57 3.66 16.25
N ASP A 134 18.60 3.26 14.98
CA ASP A 134 19.07 1.95 14.53
C ASP A 134 20.34 2.05 13.69
N ASP A 135 21.15 0.99 13.73
CA ASP A 135 22.22 0.77 12.76
C ASP A 135 21.78 -0.25 11.69
N LEU A 136 22.41 -0.17 10.52
CA LEU A 136 22.04 -1.01 9.37
C LEU A 136 22.17 -2.51 9.65
N LEU A 137 23.17 -2.94 10.42
CA LEU A 137 23.40 -4.37 10.70
C LEU A 137 22.36 -4.91 11.69
N SER A 138 22.04 -4.13 12.74
CA SER A 138 20.95 -4.45 13.67
C SER A 138 19.61 -4.48 12.96
N PHE A 139 19.37 -3.54 12.04
CA PHE A 139 18.16 -3.51 11.24
C PHE A 139 18.05 -4.73 10.31
N ILE A 140 19.14 -5.13 9.62
CA ILE A 140 19.19 -6.38 8.84
C ILE A 140 18.88 -7.60 9.73
N ALA A 141 19.44 -7.64 10.94
CA ALA A 141 19.19 -8.73 11.87
C ALA A 141 17.72 -8.79 12.32
N SER A 142 17.06 -7.64 12.50
CA SER A 142 15.65 -7.55 12.92
C SER A 142 14.68 -8.18 11.90
N ILE A 143 15.05 -8.20 10.62
CA ILE A 143 14.21 -8.75 9.55
C ILE A 143 14.75 -10.05 8.96
N GLU A 144 15.78 -10.64 9.58
CA GLU A 144 16.49 -11.80 9.04
C GLU A 144 15.57 -13.00 8.77
N SER A 145 14.48 -13.16 9.54
CA SER A 145 13.48 -14.21 9.31
C SER A 145 12.71 -14.08 8.00
N THR A 146 12.75 -12.92 7.34
CA THR A 146 12.12 -12.66 6.03
C THR A 146 13.11 -12.81 4.87
N LEU A 147 14.39 -12.99 5.19
CA LEU A 147 15.48 -13.07 4.25
C LEU A 147 15.94 -14.52 4.10
N THR A 148 16.29 -14.90 2.87
CA THR A 148 17.05 -16.11 2.66
C THR A 148 18.47 -15.95 3.20
N ARG A 149 19.13 -17.09 3.46
CA ARG A 149 20.55 -17.08 3.89
C ARG A 149 21.48 -16.34 2.91
N SER A 150 21.17 -16.40 1.61
CA SER A 150 21.95 -15.71 0.57
C SER A 150 21.73 -14.19 0.62
N GLU A 151 20.48 -13.74 0.74
CA GLU A 151 20.11 -12.32 0.87
C GLU A 151 20.74 -11.70 2.13
N SER A 152 20.61 -12.36 3.29
CA SER A 152 21.21 -11.89 4.55
C SER A 152 22.73 -11.77 4.43
N ARG A 153 23.41 -12.78 3.88
CA ARG A 153 24.87 -12.75 3.67
C ARG A 153 25.29 -11.60 2.75
N HIS A 154 24.59 -11.43 1.63
CA HIS A 154 24.91 -10.38 0.66
C HIS A 154 24.73 -8.99 1.26
N LEU A 155 23.62 -8.74 1.97
CA LEU A 155 23.37 -7.48 2.66
C LEU A 155 24.43 -7.17 3.72
N ARG A 156 24.81 -8.16 4.54
CA ARG A 156 25.88 -8.00 5.54
C ARG A 156 27.23 -7.71 4.90
N GLN A 157 27.54 -8.33 3.76
CA GLN A 157 28.77 -8.04 3.00
C GLN A 157 28.79 -6.61 2.48
N LEU A 158 27.68 -6.13 1.91
CA LEU A 158 27.57 -4.74 1.46
C LEU A 158 27.59 -3.74 2.63
N ALA A 159 27.02 -4.10 3.78
CA ALA A 159 27.00 -3.26 4.96
C ALA A 159 28.34 -3.19 5.71
N ALA A 160 29.31 -4.06 5.38
CA ALA A 160 30.58 -4.17 6.10
C ALA A 160 31.53 -2.98 5.88
N ALA A 161 31.40 -2.26 4.76
CA ALA A 161 32.19 -1.08 4.45
C ALA A 161 31.30 0.17 4.36
N GLU A 162 31.77 1.28 4.93
CA GLU A 162 31.02 2.54 4.91
C GLU A 162 30.79 3.06 3.48
N SER A 163 31.74 2.81 2.57
CA SER A 163 31.62 3.16 1.15
C SER A 163 30.47 2.47 0.41
N THR A 164 30.02 1.31 0.89
CA THR A 164 28.92 0.52 0.30
C THR A 164 27.64 0.58 1.13
N ARG A 165 27.62 1.34 2.24
CA ARG A 165 26.48 1.42 3.16
C ARG A 165 25.21 1.91 2.48
N SER A 166 25.28 2.96 1.66
CA SER A 166 24.13 3.47 0.91
C SER A 166 23.57 2.43 -0.07
N GLN A 167 24.45 1.66 -0.73
CA GLN A 167 24.04 0.58 -1.61
C GLN A 167 23.36 -0.55 -0.83
N ALA A 168 23.91 -0.93 0.33
CA ALA A 168 23.33 -1.92 1.23
C ALA A 168 21.92 -1.52 1.68
N THR A 169 21.74 -0.27 2.14
CA THR A 169 20.43 0.28 2.51
C THR A 169 19.45 0.24 1.34
N LYS A 170 19.86 0.68 0.15
CA LYS A 170 19.00 0.62 -1.04
C LYS A 170 18.58 -0.81 -1.37
N HIS A 171 19.52 -1.77 -1.33
CA HIS A 171 19.25 -3.15 -1.68
C HIS A 171 18.34 -3.83 -0.66
N LEU A 172 18.54 -3.54 0.62
CA LEU A 172 17.68 -3.98 1.72
C LEU A 172 16.22 -3.59 1.47
N PHE A 173 15.96 -2.29 1.27
CA PHE A 173 14.60 -1.80 1.04
C PHE A 173 14.01 -2.28 -0.28
N GLN A 174 14.82 -2.49 -1.33
CA GLN A 174 14.36 -3.13 -2.57
C GLN A 174 13.86 -4.55 -2.34
N LEU A 175 14.66 -5.39 -1.66
CA LEU A 175 14.28 -6.77 -1.34
C LEU A 175 13.02 -6.80 -0.47
N TRP A 176 12.96 -5.95 0.54
CA TRP A 176 11.83 -5.90 1.45
C TRP A 176 10.55 -5.45 0.73
N THR A 177 10.62 -4.36 -0.05
CA THR A 177 9.48 -3.87 -0.85
C THR A 177 8.95 -4.97 -1.80
N LEU A 178 9.85 -5.70 -2.48
CA LEU A 178 9.47 -6.78 -3.39
C LEU A 178 8.76 -7.94 -2.65
N LYS A 179 9.29 -8.35 -1.50
CA LYS A 179 8.72 -9.43 -0.69
C LYS A 179 7.36 -9.06 -0.11
N GLU A 180 7.20 -7.84 0.41
CA GLU A 180 5.92 -7.35 0.93
C GLU A 180 4.87 -7.23 -0.18
N ALA A 181 5.25 -6.71 -1.35
CA ALA A 181 4.36 -6.68 -2.51
C ALA A 181 3.90 -8.10 -2.91
N TYR A 182 4.80 -9.08 -2.89
CA TYR A 182 4.48 -10.48 -3.18
C TYR A 182 3.52 -11.09 -2.14
N VAL A 183 3.76 -10.90 -0.84
CA VAL A 183 2.89 -11.36 0.25
C VAL A 183 1.50 -10.73 0.12
N LYS A 184 1.43 -9.42 -0.14
CA LYS A 184 0.18 -8.69 -0.38
C LYS A 184 -0.58 -9.23 -1.60
N ALA A 185 0.12 -9.70 -2.64
CA ALA A 185 -0.49 -10.28 -3.83
C ALA A 185 -1.07 -11.67 -3.57
N THR A 186 -0.26 -12.57 -2.99
CA THR A 186 -0.56 -14.00 -2.84
C THR A 186 -1.41 -14.34 -1.63
N ARG A 187 -1.53 -13.44 -0.65
CA ARG A 187 -2.21 -13.66 0.64
C ARG A 187 -1.54 -14.74 1.49
N SER A 188 -0.29 -15.12 1.18
CA SER A 188 0.49 -16.02 2.01
C SER A 188 1.15 -15.23 3.15
N ARG A 189 0.59 -15.28 4.36
CA ARG A 189 1.35 -14.97 5.59
C ARG A 189 2.15 -16.17 6.10
N HIS A 190 2.12 -17.30 5.39
CA HIS A 190 2.80 -18.52 5.79
C HIS A 190 3.95 -18.80 4.84
N HIS A 191 5.15 -18.45 5.32
CA HIS A 191 6.47 -18.75 4.74
C HIS A 191 6.92 -17.85 3.58
N LEU A 192 7.70 -16.82 3.95
CA LEU A 192 8.89 -16.41 3.21
C LEU A 192 10.12 -16.92 3.96
#